data_AF-A0A7F5RGI9-F1
#
_entry.id   AF-A0A7F5RGI9-F1
#
_cell.length_a   1.000
_cell.length_b   1.000
_cell.length_c   1.000
_cell.angle_alpha   90.00
_cell.angle_beta   90.00
_cell.angle_gamma   90.00
#
_symmetry.space_group_name_H-M   'P 1'
#
loop_
_entity.id
_entity.type
_entity.pdbx_description
1 polymer ?
#
loop_
_entity_poly.entity_id
_entity_poly.type
_entity_poly.pdbx_seq_one_letter_code
_entity_poly.pdbx_strand_id
1 'polypeptide(L)'
;MPMIMIISKCFVFSVSADESILGTVAILTTEKLLEIIESSYPNPVVISEIAKEHGWDEEEISACLAELQNRGLIKSMEHGAFTRQQSQDAQVTVVKQMPTIASAHQPTIAIITAQYCEKIAVDAMIENKETFVRYTTIGEH
;
A
#
# COMPACT_ATOMS: atom_id res chain seq x y z
N MET A 1 2.66 25.67 15.98
CA MET A 1 2.88 24.24 16.20
C MET A 1 3.57 23.70 14.95
N PRO A 2 4.60 22.84 15.04
CA PRO A 2 5.27 22.32 13.86
C PRO A 2 4.26 21.49 13.04
N MET A 3 4.16 21.76 11.75
CA MET A 3 3.35 20.99 10.82
C MET A 3 4.15 19.76 10.39
N ILE A 4 3.57 18.57 10.56
CA ILE A 4 4.23 17.29 10.25
C ILE A 4 3.59 16.71 9.00
N MET A 5 4.44 16.35 8.02
CA MET A 5 4.01 15.76 6.76
C MET A 5 4.46 14.31 6.66
N ILE A 6 3.53 13.40 6.42
CA ILE A 6 3.81 11.97 6.20
C ILE A 6 3.70 11.65 4.71
N ILE A 7 4.71 10.97 4.20
CA ILE A 7 4.80 10.54 2.81
C ILE A 7 4.89 9.02 2.79
N SER A 8 3.91 8.36 2.18
CA SER A 8 3.99 6.92 1.91
C SER A 8 4.41 6.70 0.47
N LYS A 9 5.61 6.14 0.30
CA LYS A 9 6.13 5.82 -1.02
C LYS A 9 5.94 4.34 -1.27
N CYS A 10 5.16 4.01 -2.30
CA CYS A 10 5.09 2.67 -2.84
C CYS A 10 6.47 2.31 -3.40
N PHE A 11 7.21 1.45 -2.70
CA PHE A 11 8.31 0.74 -3.33
C PHE A 11 7.67 -0.46 -4.01
N VAL A 12 7.41 -0.34 -5.32
CA VAL A 12 7.14 -1.52 -6.14
C VAL A 12 8.35 -2.43 -5.94
N PHE A 13 8.12 -3.55 -5.28
CA PHE A 13 9.16 -4.43 -4.80
C PHE A 13 9.89 -5.02 -6.02
N SER A 14 11.03 -4.47 -6.42
CA SER A 14 12.11 -5.33 -6.87
C SER A 14 12.64 -5.98 -5.59
N VAL A 15 12.29 -7.24 -5.37
CA VAL A 15 12.89 -8.06 -4.30
C VAL A 15 14.40 -8.04 -4.51
N SER A 16 15.09 -7.18 -3.79
CA SER A 16 16.54 -7.12 -3.79
C SER A 16 17.01 -6.71 -2.40
N ALA A 17 16.94 -7.66 -1.48
CA ALA A 17 18.03 -7.99 -0.56
C ALA A 17 17.70 -9.27 0.21
N ASP A 18 18.46 -10.32 -0.13
CA ASP A 18 18.83 -11.44 0.73
C ASP A 18 17.75 -12.46 1.14
N GLU A 19 17.32 -13.30 0.21
CA GLU A 19 17.11 -14.70 0.53
C GLU A 19 17.73 -15.55 -0.59
N SER A 20 18.99 -15.92 -0.36
CA SER A 20 19.67 -16.90 -1.20
C SER A 20 19.02 -18.27 -0.97
N ILE A 21 18.59 -18.90 -2.07
CA ILE A 21 18.49 -20.36 -2.24
C ILE A 21 17.24 -21.03 -1.62
N LEU A 22 16.12 -21.06 -2.36
CA LEU A 22 15.47 -22.29 -2.86
C LEU A 22 14.19 -21.89 -3.62
N GLY A 23 13.82 -22.64 -4.66
CA GLY A 23 12.56 -22.49 -5.38
C GLY A 23 11.35 -22.85 -4.51
N THR A 24 11.06 -22.04 -3.51
CA THR A 24 9.86 -22.17 -2.69
C THR A 24 8.71 -21.61 -3.52
N VAL A 25 7.93 -22.50 -4.12
CA VAL A 25 6.57 -22.18 -4.55
C VAL A 25 5.89 -21.56 -3.33
N ALA A 26 5.72 -20.24 -3.33
CA ALA A 26 5.04 -19.57 -2.24
C ALA A 26 3.64 -20.20 -2.14
N ILE A 27 3.32 -20.77 -0.99
CA ILE A 27 2.01 -21.38 -0.77
C ILE A 27 1.02 -20.23 -0.65
N LEU A 28 -0.10 -20.31 -1.37
CA LEU A 28 -1.18 -19.35 -1.23
C LEU A 28 -1.72 -19.39 0.20
N THR A 29 -1.55 -18.29 0.92
CA THR A 29 -2.13 -18.09 2.25
C THR A 29 -2.75 -16.69 2.33
N THR A 30 -3.78 -16.54 3.18
CA THR A 30 -4.44 -15.26 3.43
C THR A 30 -3.43 -14.18 3.87
N GLU A 31 -2.43 -14.55 4.66
CA GLU A 31 -1.37 -13.65 5.13
C GLU A 31 -0.45 -13.18 4.01
N LYS A 32 -0.04 -14.10 3.12
CA LYS A 32 0.81 -13.74 1.98
C LYS A 32 0.10 -12.79 1.03
N LEU A 33 -1.21 -13.01 0.82
CA LEU A 33 -2.02 -12.15 -0.03
C LEU A 33 -2.21 -10.75 0.58
N LEU A 34 -2.35 -10.66 1.90
CA LEU A 34 -2.39 -9.38 2.61
C LEU A 34 -1.06 -8.62 2.47
N GLU A 35 0.08 -9.31 2.59
CA GLU A 35 1.41 -8.71 2.43
C GLU A 35 1.59 -8.11 1.01
N ILE A 36 1.13 -8.80 -0.03
CA ILE A 36 1.16 -8.30 -1.42
C ILE A 36 0.33 -7.01 -1.56
N ILE A 37 -0.86 -6.96 -0.95
CA ILE A 37 -1.73 -5.78 -0.99
C ILE A 37 -1.12 -4.62 -0.18
N GLU A 38 -0.51 -4.90 0.98
CA GLU A 38 0.11 -3.89 1.84
C GLU A 38 1.40 -3.33 1.22
N SER A 39 2.20 -4.15 0.57
CA SER A 39 3.41 -3.72 -0.16
C SER A 39 3.07 -2.91 -1.41
N SER A 40 1.93 -3.20 -2.04
CA SER A 40 1.42 -2.44 -3.17
C SER A 40 0.69 -1.16 -2.74
N TYR A 41 0.38 -0.96 -1.46
CA TYR A 41 -0.33 0.25 -1.01
C TYR A 41 0.52 1.51 -1.27
N PRO A 42 -0.04 2.52 -1.95
CA PRO A 42 -1.47 2.77 -2.19
C PRO A 42 -2.07 2.14 -3.45
N ASN A 43 -1.26 1.62 -4.36
CA ASN A 43 -1.68 1.10 -5.65
C ASN A 43 -2.64 -0.10 -5.51
N PRO A 44 -3.77 -0.10 -6.25
CA PRO A 44 -4.67 -1.25 -6.24
C PRO A 44 -4.07 -2.44 -7.00
N VAL A 45 -4.33 -3.64 -6.50
CA VAL A 45 -3.81 -4.91 -7.06
C VAL A 45 -4.94 -5.70 -7.69
N VAL A 46 -4.71 -6.32 -8.84
CA VAL A 46 -5.70 -7.11 -9.58
C VAL A 46 -5.40 -8.61 -9.41
N ILE A 47 -6.44 -9.43 -9.24
CA ILE A 47 -6.33 -10.90 -9.08
C ILE A 47 -5.46 -11.51 -10.18
N SER A 48 -5.72 -11.15 -11.43
CA SER A 48 -5.00 -11.72 -12.59
C SER A 48 -3.51 -11.37 -12.61
N GLU A 49 -3.08 -10.28 -11.98
CA GLU A 49 -1.64 -9.95 -11.89
C GLU A 49 -0.97 -10.83 -10.81
N ILE A 50 -1.63 -11.03 -9.67
CA ILE A 50 -1.16 -11.92 -8.60
C ILE A 50 -1.07 -13.37 -9.11
N ALA A 51 -2.10 -13.82 -9.83
CA ALA A 51 -2.14 -15.16 -10.41
C ALA A 51 -0.99 -15.39 -11.41
N LYS A 52 -0.67 -14.41 -12.26
CA LYS A 52 0.45 -14.50 -13.20
C LYS A 52 1.81 -14.49 -12.52
N GLU A 53 1.99 -13.65 -11.50
CA GLU A 53 3.27 -13.49 -10.82
C GLU A 53 3.64 -14.72 -9.98
N HIS A 54 2.65 -15.33 -9.29
CA HIS A 54 2.87 -16.45 -8.38
C HIS A 54 2.44 -17.82 -8.93
N GLY A 55 1.70 -17.86 -10.03
CA GLY A 55 1.19 -19.11 -10.62
C GLY A 55 0.08 -19.77 -9.80
N TRP A 56 -0.72 -18.98 -9.07
CA TRP A 56 -1.84 -19.46 -8.26
C TRP A 56 -3.17 -19.40 -9.01
N ASP A 57 -4.12 -20.24 -8.59
CA ASP A 57 -5.48 -20.25 -9.13
C ASP A 57 -6.25 -18.98 -8.72
N GLU A 58 -6.89 -18.33 -9.70
CA GLU A 58 -7.70 -17.12 -9.48
C GLU A 58 -8.88 -17.38 -8.53
N GLU A 59 -9.46 -18.59 -8.56
CA GLU A 59 -10.54 -18.99 -7.65
C GLU A 59 -10.08 -19.01 -6.20
N GLU A 60 -8.91 -19.61 -5.92
CA GLU A 60 -8.35 -19.70 -4.57
C GLU A 60 -7.91 -18.32 -4.06
N ILE A 61 -7.32 -17.49 -4.93
CA ILE A 61 -7.02 -16.08 -4.61
C ILE A 61 -8.32 -15.34 -4.25
N SER A 62 -9.39 -15.51 -5.04
CA SER A 62 -10.67 -14.85 -4.80
C SER A 62 -11.29 -15.24 -3.46
N ALA A 63 -11.17 -16.51 -3.07
CA ALA A 63 -11.64 -17.00 -1.77
C ALA A 63 -10.86 -16.36 -0.61
N CYS A 64 -9.53 -16.29 -0.72
CA CYS A 64 -8.68 -15.63 0.27
C CYS A 64 -8.98 -14.11 0.36
N LEU A 65 -9.21 -13.44 -0.76
CA LEU A 65 -9.59 -12.03 -0.78
C LEU A 65 -10.95 -11.80 -0.12
N ALA A 66 -11.93 -12.68 -0.37
CA ALA A 66 -13.23 -12.61 0.28
C ALA A 66 -13.10 -12.74 1.82
N GLU A 67 -12.21 -13.61 2.30
CA GLU A 67 -11.90 -13.69 3.74
C GLU A 67 -11.29 -12.38 4.27
N LEU A 68 -10.31 -11.82 3.57
CA LEU A 68 -9.68 -10.54 3.94
C LEU A 68 -10.69 -9.37 3.93
N GLN A 69 -11.63 -9.37 2.99
CA GLN A 69 -12.71 -8.39 2.92
C GLN A 69 -13.69 -8.56 4.08
N ASN A 70 -14.07 -9.79 4.41
CA ASN A 70 -14.96 -10.08 5.53
C ASN A 70 -14.33 -9.66 6.87
N ARG A 71 -13.00 -9.76 6.99
CA ARG A 71 -12.23 -9.24 8.12
C ARG A 71 -12.11 -7.71 8.13
N GLY A 72 -12.57 -7.02 7.09
CA GLY A 72 -12.47 -5.56 6.94
C GLY A 72 -11.05 -5.06 6.72
N LEU A 73 -10.14 -5.91 6.24
CA LEU A 73 -8.75 -5.53 6.02
C LEU A 73 -8.54 -4.89 4.65
N ILE A 74 -9.28 -5.32 3.64
CA ILE A 74 -9.14 -4.85 2.26
C ILE A 74 -10.49 -4.40 1.70
N LYS A 75 -10.44 -3.52 0.70
CA LYS A 75 -11.60 -3.00 -0.01
C LYS A 75 -11.48 -3.31 -1.50
N SER A 76 -12.58 -3.77 -2.10
CA SER A 76 -12.69 -3.87 -3.56
C SER A 76 -12.91 -2.50 -4.18
N MET A 77 -12.19 -2.26 -5.26
CA MET A 77 -12.25 -1.06 -6.11
C MET A 77 -12.92 -1.42 -7.45
N GLU A 78 -12.99 -0.45 -8.34
CA GLU A 78 -13.49 -0.65 -9.70
C GLU A 78 -12.58 -1.65 -10.47
N HIS A 79 -13.16 -2.34 -11.46
CA HIS A 79 -12.46 -3.29 -12.33
C HIS A 79 -11.85 -4.52 -11.63
N GLY A 80 -12.34 -4.92 -10.45
CA GLY A 80 -11.87 -6.12 -9.76
C GLY A 80 -10.49 -5.94 -9.12
N ALA A 81 -10.09 -4.69 -8.85
CA ALA A 81 -8.87 -4.38 -8.12
C ALA A 81 -9.13 -4.29 -6.60
N PHE A 82 -8.11 -4.55 -5.79
CA PHE A 82 -8.19 -4.59 -4.33
C PHE A 82 -7.13 -3.67 -3.73
N THR A 83 -7.47 -2.96 -2.66
CA THR A 83 -6.53 -2.12 -1.91
C THR A 83 -6.80 -2.23 -0.41
N ARG A 84 -5.88 -1.75 0.41
CA ARG A 84 -6.01 -1.78 1.87
C ARG A 84 -7.20 -0.91 2.31
N GLN A 85 -8.04 -1.44 3.21
CA GLN A 85 -9.12 -0.66 3.81
C GLN A 85 -8.53 0.39 4.77
N GLN A 86 -8.87 1.64 4.55
CA GLN A 86 -8.46 2.75 5.41
C GLN A 86 -9.59 3.13 6.37
N SER A 87 -9.26 3.38 7.64
CA SER A 87 -10.18 3.95 8.62
C SER A 87 -10.59 5.37 8.19
N GLN A 88 -11.88 5.71 8.30
CA GLN A 88 -12.47 6.98 7.85
C GLN A 88 -11.85 8.25 8.46
N ASP A 89 -11.09 8.11 9.55
CA ASP A 89 -10.51 9.23 10.30
C ASP A 89 -9.16 9.74 9.75
N ALA A 90 -8.53 8.99 8.83
CA ALA A 90 -7.23 9.36 8.30
C ALA A 90 -7.37 10.37 7.14
N GLN A 91 -7.10 11.65 7.41
CA GLN A 91 -6.96 12.70 6.39
C GLN A 91 -5.78 12.40 5.45
N VAL A 92 -6.03 11.61 4.41
CA VAL A 92 -5.06 11.31 3.37
C VAL A 92 -5.46 12.02 2.10
N THR A 93 -4.57 12.88 1.60
CA THR A 93 -4.74 13.54 0.31
C THR A 93 -3.95 12.79 -0.74
N VAL A 94 -4.68 12.22 -1.70
CA VAL A 94 -4.09 11.50 -2.82
C VAL A 94 -3.71 12.49 -3.91
N VAL A 95 -2.44 12.48 -4.34
CA VAL A 95 -1.89 13.47 -5.28
C VAL A 95 -1.19 12.79 -6.46
N LYS A 96 -1.40 13.30 -7.68
CA LYS A 96 -0.67 12.85 -8.88
C LYS A 96 0.79 13.31 -8.86
N GLN A 97 0.97 14.57 -8.47
CA GLN A 97 2.27 15.19 -8.24
C GLN A 97 2.27 15.77 -6.83
N MET A 98 3.38 15.61 -6.12
CA MET A 98 3.54 16.24 -4.82
C MET A 98 3.34 17.75 -4.96
N PRO A 99 2.44 18.36 -4.18
CA PRO A 99 2.16 19.78 -4.30
C PRO A 99 3.42 20.57 -3.94
N THR A 100 3.67 21.66 -4.67
CA THR A 100 4.67 22.65 -4.27
C THR A 100 4.08 23.44 -3.11
N ILE A 101 4.54 23.15 -1.90
CA ILE A 101 4.06 23.81 -0.69
C ILE A 101 4.66 25.22 -0.63
N ALA A 102 3.80 26.24 -0.49
CA ALA A 102 4.25 27.61 -0.29
C ALA A 102 5.09 27.71 1.00
N SER A 103 6.15 28.53 1.02
CA SER A 103 7.12 28.54 2.14
C SER A 103 6.51 28.78 3.54
N ALA A 104 5.34 29.43 3.61
CA ALA A 104 4.59 29.64 4.86
C ALA A 104 3.91 28.37 5.42
N HIS A 105 3.72 27.34 4.58
CA HIS A 105 3.09 26.06 4.92
C HIS A 105 4.08 24.90 4.90
N GLN A 106 5.38 25.17 4.75
CA GLN A 106 6.37 24.10 4.74
C GLN A 106 6.33 23.34 6.07
N PRO A 107 6.23 22.00 6.02
CA PRO A 107 6.30 21.19 7.23
C PRO A 107 7.67 21.37 7.88
N THR A 108 7.67 21.47 9.21
CA THR A 108 8.91 21.58 9.98
C THR A 108 9.64 20.23 10.02
N ILE A 109 8.88 19.14 9.91
CA ILE A 109 9.38 17.76 9.95
C ILE A 109 8.64 16.97 8.87
N ALA A 110 9.39 16.24 8.04
CA ALA A 110 8.86 15.30 7.06
C ALA A 110 9.23 13.86 7.46
N ILE A 111 8.26 12.96 7.42
CA ILE A 111 8.44 11.53 7.71
C ILE A 111 8.13 10.76 6.42
N ILE A 112 9.09 9.94 5.98
CA ILE A 112 8.94 9.09 4.80
C ILE A 112 8.83 7.66 5.28
N THR A 113 7.73 7.01 4.92
CA THR A 113 7.46 5.61 5.25
C THR A 113 7.54 4.75 4.00
N ALA A 114 8.09 3.55 4.14
CA ALA A 114 8.21 2.58 3.06
C ALA A 114 7.23 1.42 3.21
N GLN A 115 6.79 1.14 4.44
CA GLN A 115 5.89 0.04 4.75
C GLN A 115 4.57 0.54 5.33
N TYR A 116 3.48 -0.15 5.02
CA TYR A 116 2.15 0.20 5.53
C TYR A 116 2.11 0.17 7.07
N CYS A 117 2.72 -0.84 7.70
CA CYS A 117 2.77 -0.96 9.16
C CYS A 117 3.48 0.24 9.83
N GLU A 118 4.56 0.73 9.22
CA GLU A 118 5.29 1.91 9.67
C GLU A 118 4.38 3.15 9.60
N LYS A 119 3.70 3.35 8.46
CA LYS A 119 2.73 4.43 8.28
C LYS A 119 1.64 4.40 9.35
N ILE A 120 1.07 3.23 9.65
CA ILE A 120 0.02 3.10 10.67
C ILE A 120 0.54 3.41 12.07
N ALA A 121 1.75 2.96 12.40
CA ALA A 121 2.36 3.29 13.68
C ALA A 121 2.60 4.81 13.83
N VAL A 122 3.15 5.44 12.78
CA VAL A 122 3.39 6.89 12.75
C VAL A 122 2.07 7.66 12.83
N ASP A 123 1.04 7.23 12.09
CA ASP A 123 -0.29 7.85 12.15
C ASP A 123 -0.93 7.77 13.53
N ALA A 124 -0.75 6.65 14.24
CA ALA A 124 -1.29 6.47 15.60
C ALA A 124 -0.57 7.34 16.64
N MET A 125 0.69 7.68 16.40
CA MET A 125 1.52 8.45 17.33
C MET A 125 1.45 9.97 17.11
N ILE A 126 1.02 10.44 15.94
CA ILE A 126 1.12 11.85 15.55
C ILE A 126 -0.26 12.48 15.36
N GLU A 127 -0.52 13.52 16.15
CA GLU A 127 -1.69 14.41 16.04
C GLU A 127 -1.37 15.61 15.12
N ASN A 128 -2.39 16.22 14.49
CA ASN A 128 -2.25 17.40 13.60
C ASN A 128 -1.27 17.21 12.42
N LYS A 129 -1.43 16.09 11.69
CA LYS A 129 -0.61 15.69 10.54
C LYS A 129 -1.34 15.90 9.21
N GLU A 130 -0.58 16.11 8.15
CA GLU A 130 -1.06 15.97 6.76
C GLU A 130 -0.35 14.80 6.09
N THR A 131 -1.11 13.91 5.46
CA THR A 131 -0.55 12.74 4.77
C THR A 131 -0.78 12.84 3.28
N PHE A 132 0.31 12.77 2.52
CA PHE A 132 0.28 12.79 1.06
C PHE A 132 0.70 11.44 0.49
N VAL A 133 -0.13 10.93 -0.42
CA VAL A 133 0.08 9.63 -1.06
C VAL A 133 0.11 9.83 -2.57
N ARG A 134 1.15 9.32 -3.22
CA ARG A 134 1.33 9.40 -4.68
C ARG A 134 1.18 8.04 -5.31
N TYR A 135 0.25 7.90 -6.25
CA TYR A 135 0.21 6.72 -7.13
C TYR A 135 1.39 6.74 -8.09
N THR A 136 2.09 5.61 -8.20
CA THR A 136 3.03 5.35 -9.27
C THR A 136 2.26 4.77 -10.45
N THR A 137 2.02 5.55 -11.49
CA THR A 137 1.63 5.01 -12.80
C THR A 137 2.86 4.31 -13.38
N ILE A 138 2.97 2.99 -13.19
CA ILE A 138 3.89 2.16 -13.97
C ILE A 138 3.15 1.85 -15.28
N GLY A 139 3.61 2.44 -16.39
CA GLY A 139 3.10 2.10 -17.72
C GLY A 139 2.66 3.26 -18.62
N GLU A 140 3.53 4.23 -18.88
CA GLU A 140 3.52 4.97 -20.15
C GLU A 140 4.96 5.21 -20.59
N HIS A 141 5.43 4.42 -21.55
CA HIS A 141 6.54 4.79 -22.43
C HIS A 141 6.46 4.04 -23.76
#